data_AF-A0A957K6I1-F1
#
_entry.id   AF-A0A957K6I1-F1
#
_cell.length_a   1.000
_cell.length_b   1.000
_cell.length_c   1.000
_cell.angle_alpha   90.00
_cell.angle_beta   90.00
_cell.angle_gamma   90.00
#
_symmetry.space_group_name_H-M   'P 1'
#
loop_
_entity.id
_entity.type
_entity.pdbx_description
1 polymer ?
#
loop_
_entity_poly.entity_id
_entity_poly.type
_entity_poly.pdbx_seq_one_letter_code
_entity_poly.pdbx_strand_id
1 'polypeptide(L)'
;MSEIELGIIGGSGLYNMTGLSDVEERQVETPFGAPSDTVTIGTLHGRRVAFLPRHGRGHVLTPSEVPYRANIYAMKSLGVRYLVAVSACGSLREDYAPGHIVVPDQLFDFTKGGRARSFFGEGLVAHISVADPFSPELSR
;
A
#
# COMPACT_ATOMS: atom_id res chain seq x y z
N MET A 1 9.78 -12.32 18.17
CA MET A 1 9.88 -11.25 17.15
C MET A 1 8.59 -10.46 17.26
N SER A 2 8.66 -9.13 17.45
CA SER A 2 7.44 -8.31 17.48
C SER A 2 6.73 -8.41 16.13
N GLU A 3 5.47 -8.81 16.14
CA GLU A 3 4.66 -8.95 14.93
C GLU A 3 4.49 -7.58 14.26
N ILE A 4 4.80 -7.48 12.95
CA ILE A 4 4.63 -6.24 12.19
C ILE A 4 3.18 -6.17 11.75
N GLU A 5 2.28 -5.78 12.65
CA GLU A 5 0.84 -5.82 12.35
C GLU A 5 0.41 -4.73 11.37
N LEU A 6 1.09 -3.58 11.35
CA LEU A 6 0.73 -2.41 10.54
C LEU A 6 1.74 -2.16 9.42
N GLY A 7 1.23 -2.09 8.19
CA GLY A 7 1.96 -1.65 7.00
C GLY A 7 1.45 -0.32 6.49
N ILE A 8 2.33 0.47 5.89
CA ILE A 8 2.03 1.75 5.27
C ILE A 8 2.57 1.74 3.83
N ILE A 9 1.72 2.07 2.86
CA ILE A 9 2.14 2.30 1.47
C ILE A 9 2.05 3.79 1.18
N GLY A 10 3.21 4.44 1.03
CA GLY A 10 3.32 5.88 0.77
C GLY A 10 3.18 6.21 -0.72
N GLY A 11 2.27 7.13 -1.04
CA GLY A 11 2.11 7.67 -2.39
C GLY A 11 3.03 8.85 -2.69
N SER A 12 2.64 9.66 -3.68
CA SER A 12 3.32 10.93 -3.98
C SER A 12 3.47 11.79 -2.73
N GLY A 13 4.69 12.25 -2.47
CA GLY A 13 5.03 13.07 -1.30
C GLY A 13 5.40 12.29 -0.03
N LEU A 14 5.20 10.96 0.02
CA LEU A 14 5.56 10.13 1.16
C LEU A 14 6.53 9.02 0.73
N TYR A 15 7.82 9.34 0.67
CA TYR A 15 8.88 8.44 0.19
C TYR A 15 9.73 7.83 1.32
N ASN A 16 9.66 8.42 2.51
CA ASN A 16 10.28 7.92 3.72
C ASN A 16 9.39 8.26 4.92
N MET A 17 9.64 7.61 6.06
CA MET A 17 9.00 7.93 7.33
C MET A 17 10.06 8.33 8.35
N THR A 18 10.32 9.63 8.47
CA THR A 18 11.34 10.18 9.37
C THR A 18 11.05 9.94 10.85
N GLY A 19 9.79 9.64 11.21
CA GLY A 19 9.37 9.34 12.59
C GLY A 19 9.67 7.92 13.08
N LEU A 20 10.32 7.07 12.26
CA LEU A 20 10.68 5.70 12.65
C LEU A 20 12.00 5.65 13.42
N SER A 21 12.02 4.91 14.53
CA SER A 21 13.25 4.45 15.19
C SER A 21 13.58 3.00 14.82
N ASP A 22 14.77 2.52 15.17
CA ASP A 22 15.20 1.12 14.98
C ASP A 22 15.02 0.64 13.53
N VAL A 23 15.37 1.51 12.59
CA VAL A 23 15.09 1.30 11.17
C VAL A 23 15.98 0.22 10.60
N GLU A 24 15.37 -0.74 9.91
CA GLU A 24 16.04 -1.71 9.06
C GLU A 24 15.38 -1.76 7.69
N GLU A 25 16.13 -2.17 6.68
CA GLU A 25 15.60 -2.41 5.35
C GLU A 25 15.53 -3.90 5.08
N ARG A 26 14.42 -4.35 4.50
CA ARG A 26 14.21 -5.75 4.17
C ARG A 26 13.88 -5.90 2.69
N GLN A 27 14.76 -6.60 1.98
CA GLN A 27 14.47 -7.07 0.64
C GLN A 27 13.56 -8.30 0.74
N VAL A 28 12.43 -8.26 0.03
CA VAL A 28 11.44 -9.32 0.04
C VAL A 28 11.28 -9.86 -1.36
N GLU A 29 11.58 -11.14 -1.54
CA GLU A 29 11.33 -11.85 -2.78
C GLU A 29 9.84 -12.19 -2.88
N THR A 30 9.25 -12.01 -4.07
CA THR A 30 7.84 -12.34 -4.30
C THR A 30 7.68 -13.14 -5.60
N PRO A 31 6.67 -14.02 -5.69
CA PRO A 31 6.34 -14.70 -6.94
C PRO A 31 5.89 -13.77 -8.07
N PHE A 32 5.66 -12.48 -7.77
CA PHE A 32 5.10 -11.48 -8.69
C PHE A 32 6.15 -10.47 -9.16
N GLY A 33 7.43 -10.76 -8.94
CA GLY A 33 8.55 -9.86 -9.21
C GLY A 33 8.99 -9.05 -7.99
N ALA A 34 9.84 -8.06 -8.21
CA ALA A 34 10.30 -7.18 -7.14
C ALA A 34 9.18 -6.22 -6.69
N PRO A 35 9.04 -5.92 -5.38
CA PRO A 35 8.27 -4.78 -4.92
C PRO A 35 8.85 -3.46 -5.46
N SER A 36 8.13 -2.36 -5.25
CA SER A 36 8.55 -1.02 -5.69
C SER A 36 9.89 -0.58 -5.10
N ASP A 37 10.27 -1.11 -3.94
CA ASP A 37 11.51 -0.83 -3.24
C ASP A 37 11.76 -1.90 -2.14
N THR A 38 12.86 -1.78 -1.39
CA THR A 38 13.03 -2.47 -0.11
C THR A 38 11.96 -1.99 0.88
N VAL A 39 11.45 -2.90 1.71
CA VAL A 39 10.49 -2.55 2.76
C VAL A 39 11.28 -1.99 3.94
N THR A 40 11.00 -0.75 4.32
CA THR A 40 11.54 -0.14 5.53
C THR A 40 10.74 -0.64 6.73
N ILE A 41 11.39 -1.21 7.72
CA ILE A 41 10.75 -1.66 8.96
C ILE A 41 11.32 -0.80 10.10
N GLY A 42 10.44 -0.23 10.92
CA GLY A 42 10.83 0.64 12.01
C GLY A 42 9.84 0.60 13.15
N THR A 43 10.14 1.31 14.22
CA THR A 43 9.27 1.48 15.38
C THR A 43 8.65 2.88 15.35
N LEU A 44 7.33 2.96 15.37
CA LEU A 44 6.57 4.20 15.46
C LEU A 44 5.71 4.17 16.73
N HIS A 45 5.92 5.11 17.65
CA HIS A 45 5.19 5.15 18.93
C HIS A 45 5.16 3.80 19.67
N GLY A 46 6.29 3.08 19.70
CA GLY A 46 6.43 1.78 20.35
C GLY A 46 5.86 0.58 19.56
N ARG A 47 5.36 0.78 18.33
CA ARG A 47 4.85 -0.30 17.47
C ARG A 47 5.73 -0.53 16.26
N ARG A 48 6.01 -1.80 15.94
CA ARG A 48 6.75 -2.18 14.73
C ARG A 48 5.85 -1.99 13.50
N VAL A 49 6.32 -1.25 12.51
CA VAL A 49 5.59 -0.94 11.28
C VAL A 49 6.45 -1.21 10.05
N ALA A 50 5.82 -1.65 8.97
CA ALA A 50 6.43 -1.74 7.65
C ALA A 50 6.02 -0.54 6.80
N PHE A 51 6.94 -0.01 6.00
CA PHE A 51 6.71 1.09 5.08
C PHE A 51 7.27 0.75 3.70
N LEU A 52 6.51 1.07 2.67
CA LEU A 52 6.93 0.92 1.27
C LEU A 52 6.51 2.14 0.43
N PRO A 53 7.44 2.84 -0.23
CA PRO A 53 7.07 3.88 -1.19
C PRO A 53 6.49 3.23 -2.45
N ARG A 54 5.23 3.55 -2.77
CA ARG A 54 4.48 2.98 -3.90
C ARG A 54 5.17 3.17 -5.25
N HIS A 55 5.83 4.31 -5.42
CA HIS A 55 6.48 4.68 -6.67
C HIS A 55 8.00 4.40 -6.68
N GLY A 56 8.49 3.70 -5.65
CA GLY A 56 9.92 3.56 -5.35
C GLY A 56 10.55 4.87 -4.85
N ARG A 57 11.73 4.77 -4.23
CA ARG A 57 12.56 5.95 -3.95
C ARG A 57 12.85 6.72 -5.24
N GLY A 58 12.81 8.05 -5.16
CA GLY A 58 12.98 8.92 -6.33
C GLY A 58 11.75 9.02 -7.23
N HIS A 59 10.63 8.36 -6.90
CA HIS A 59 9.37 8.44 -7.64
C HIS A 59 9.49 7.99 -9.11
N VAL A 60 10.15 6.85 -9.32
CA VAL A 60 10.54 6.37 -10.66
C VAL A 60 9.47 5.56 -11.39
N LEU A 61 8.51 4.99 -10.65
CA LEU A 61 7.44 4.17 -11.23
C LEU A 61 6.19 5.01 -11.51
N THR A 62 5.68 4.96 -12.74
CA THR A 62 4.38 5.55 -13.05
C THR A 62 3.26 4.73 -12.39
N PRO A 63 2.06 5.30 -12.13
CA PRO A 63 0.94 4.57 -11.50
C PRO A 63 0.56 3.24 -12.20
N SER A 64 0.79 3.15 -13.50
CA SER A 64 0.49 1.96 -14.32
C SER A 64 1.55 0.86 -14.20
N GLU A 65 2.78 1.21 -13.83
CA GLU A 65 3.94 0.31 -13.75
C GLU A 65 4.19 -0.20 -12.33
N VAL A 66 3.55 0.39 -11.32
CA VAL A 66 3.67 -0.05 -9.93
C VAL A 66 3.36 -1.56 -9.82
N PRO A 67 4.27 -2.37 -9.23
CA PRO A 67 4.08 -3.81 -9.08
C PRO A 67 3.15 -4.13 -7.89
N TYR A 68 1.87 -3.76 -7.99
CA TYR A 68 0.90 -3.86 -6.88
C TYR A 68 0.84 -5.26 -6.25
N ARG A 69 0.91 -6.33 -7.06
CA ARG A 69 0.92 -7.71 -6.54
C ARG A 69 2.15 -7.98 -5.68
N ALA A 70 3.35 -7.59 -6.14
CA ALA A 70 4.58 -7.77 -5.37
C ALA A 70 4.54 -6.93 -4.08
N ASN A 71 4.07 -5.68 -4.14
CA ASN A 71 3.95 -4.81 -2.97
C ASN A 71 3.05 -5.42 -1.88
N ILE A 72 1.84 -5.84 -2.27
CA ILE A 72 0.86 -6.40 -1.33
C ILE A 72 1.33 -7.77 -0.81
N TYR A 73 1.93 -8.61 -1.66
CA TYR A 73 2.48 -9.89 -1.24
C TYR A 73 3.63 -9.72 -0.25
N ALA A 74 4.55 -8.77 -0.50
CA ALA A 74 5.66 -8.47 0.39
C ALA A 74 5.14 -8.07 1.78
N MET A 75 4.19 -7.14 1.86
CA MET A 75 3.54 -6.78 3.13
C MET A 75 2.93 -8.00 3.83
N LYS A 76 2.17 -8.83 3.09
CA LYS A 76 1.55 -10.02 3.65
C LYS A 76 2.58 -11.02 4.20
N SER A 77 3.68 -11.23 3.48
CA SER A 77 4.76 -12.15 3.87
C SER A 77 5.53 -11.70 5.12
N LEU A 78 5.54 -10.39 5.39
CA LEU A 78 6.13 -9.80 6.60
C LEU A 78 5.20 -9.87 7.83
N GLY A 79 3.99 -10.42 7.68
CA GLY A 79 3.01 -10.52 8.76
C GLY A 79 2.08 -9.31 8.90
N VAL A 80 2.09 -8.37 7.94
CA VAL A 80 1.17 -7.23 7.96
C VAL A 80 -0.28 -7.71 7.93
N ARG A 81 -1.06 -7.22 8.89
CA ARG A 81 -2.49 -7.50 9.06
C ARG A 81 -3.36 -6.31 8.66
N TYR A 82 -2.88 -5.09 8.93
CA TYR A 82 -3.54 -3.84 8.61
C TYR A 82 -2.66 -3.03 7.67
N LEU A 83 -3.24 -2.50 6.59
CA LEU A 83 -2.50 -1.77 5.58
C LEU A 83 -3.15 -0.41 5.35
N VAL A 84 -2.40 0.67 5.59
CA VAL A 84 -2.83 2.04 5.31
C VAL A 84 -2.10 2.54 4.07
N ALA A 85 -2.86 2.89 3.03
CA ALA A 85 -2.31 3.48 1.81
C ALA A 85 -2.57 4.98 1.78
N VAL A 86 -1.51 5.79 1.68
CA VAL A 86 -1.62 7.24 1.58
C VAL A 86 -1.54 7.65 0.11
N SER A 87 -2.52 8.37 -0.40
CA SER A 87 -2.59 8.74 -1.81
C SER A 87 -2.94 10.22 -1.97
N ALA A 88 -2.19 10.92 -2.82
CA ALA A 88 -2.58 12.24 -3.29
C ALA A 88 -3.73 12.10 -4.30
N CYS A 89 -4.73 12.97 -4.20
CA CYS A 89 -5.89 13.00 -5.09
C CYS A 89 -6.33 14.43 -5.37
N GLY A 90 -7.16 14.60 -6.41
CA GLY A 90 -7.88 15.84 -6.68
C GLY A 90 -9.33 15.72 -6.22
N SER A 91 -9.89 16.79 -5.68
CA SER A 91 -11.30 16.83 -5.30
C SER A 91 -12.20 16.93 -6.53
N LEU A 92 -13.35 16.27 -6.47
CA LEU A 92 -14.48 16.43 -7.40
C LEU A 92 -15.69 17.10 -6.74
N ARG A 93 -15.51 17.66 -5.54
CA ARG A 93 -16.55 18.35 -4.76
C ARG A 93 -16.01 19.66 -4.18
N GLU A 94 -16.87 20.66 -4.08
CA GLU A 94 -16.48 21.99 -3.58
C GLU A 94 -16.16 22.02 -2.08
N ASP A 95 -16.72 21.10 -1.30
CA ASP A 95 -16.54 21.04 0.15
C ASP A 95 -15.21 20.40 0.60
N TYR A 96 -14.43 19.85 -0.34
CA TYR A 96 -13.06 19.40 -0.09
C TYR A 96 -12.04 20.31 -0.77
N ALA A 97 -11.34 21.10 0.05
CA ALA A 97 -10.28 22.00 -0.40
C ALA A 97 -8.89 21.31 -0.38
N PRO A 98 -7.91 21.82 -1.15
CA PRO A 98 -6.52 21.36 -1.06
C PRO A 98 -6.02 21.36 0.39
N GLY A 99 -5.38 20.27 0.81
CA GLY A 99 -4.91 20.06 2.18
C GLY A 99 -5.89 19.31 3.09
N HIS A 100 -7.16 19.17 2.70
CA HIS A 100 -8.08 18.28 3.41
C HIS A 100 -7.66 16.81 3.24
N ILE A 101 -7.84 16.03 4.30
CA ILE A 101 -7.63 14.58 4.31
C ILE A 101 -9.00 13.91 4.27
N VAL A 102 -9.14 12.89 3.43
CA VAL A 102 -10.36 12.10 3.30
C VAL A 102 -10.00 10.64 3.52
N VAL A 103 -10.85 9.94 4.27
CA VAL A 103 -10.83 8.48 4.39
C VAL A 103 -12.01 7.96 3.56
N PRO A 104 -11.79 7.47 2.33
CA PRO A 104 -12.87 7.00 1.48
C PRO A 104 -13.42 5.65 1.96
N ASP A 105 -14.70 5.42 1.74
CA ASP A 105 -15.42 4.17 2.03
C ASP A 105 -15.82 3.40 0.76
N GLN A 106 -15.66 4.03 -0.42
CA GLN A 106 -15.97 3.45 -1.73
C GLN A 106 -14.93 3.83 -2.79
N LEU A 107 -14.93 3.08 -3.90
CA LEU A 107 -14.08 3.36 -5.06
C LEU A 107 -14.81 3.05 -6.36
N PHE A 108 -14.38 3.73 -7.42
CA PHE A 108 -14.75 3.40 -8.80
C PHE A 108 -13.48 3.06 -9.58
N ASP A 109 -13.35 1.82 -10.04
CA ASP A 109 -12.18 1.38 -10.80
C ASP A 109 -12.33 1.73 -12.29
N PHE A 110 -11.69 2.82 -12.69
CA PHE A 110 -11.54 3.20 -14.10
C PHE A 110 -10.13 2.92 -14.65
N THR A 111 -9.35 2.06 -13.99
CA THR A 111 -8.01 1.69 -14.48
C THR A 111 -8.12 0.93 -15.80
N LYS A 112 -7.15 1.16 -16.70
CA LYS A 112 -7.07 0.52 -18.02
C LYS A 112 -5.68 -0.08 -18.23
N GLY A 113 -5.54 -0.90 -19.27
CA GLY A 113 -4.26 -1.50 -19.65
C GLY A 113 -3.94 -2.80 -18.92
N GLY A 114 -2.65 -3.13 -18.83
CA GLY A 114 -2.17 -4.45 -18.42
C GLY A 114 -1.96 -4.67 -16.91
N ARG A 115 -2.49 -3.80 -16.03
CA ARG A 115 -2.33 -3.98 -14.58
C ARG A 115 -3.00 -5.27 -14.13
N ALA A 116 -2.23 -6.22 -13.61
CA ALA A 116 -2.76 -7.41 -12.99
C ALA A 116 -3.60 -7.07 -11.75
N ARG A 117 -4.87 -7.49 -11.73
CA ARG A 117 -5.86 -7.14 -10.69
C ARG A 117 -6.12 -8.23 -9.65
N SER A 118 -5.56 -9.41 -9.85
CA SER A 118 -5.77 -10.58 -9.00
C SER A 118 -4.47 -11.33 -8.77
N PHE A 119 -4.37 -11.98 -7.61
CA PHE A 119 -3.37 -12.99 -7.31
C PHE A 119 -3.76 -14.37 -7.85
N PHE A 120 -5.04 -14.56 -8.14
CA PHE A 120 -5.62 -15.79 -8.64
C PHE A 120 -5.61 -15.79 -10.17
N GLY A 121 -5.52 -16.98 -10.76
CA GLY A 121 -5.31 -17.23 -12.17
C GLY A 121 -4.73 -18.63 -12.36
N GLU A 122 -4.40 -19.00 -13.60
CA GLU A 122 -3.61 -20.20 -13.91
C GLU A 122 -4.14 -21.50 -13.26
N GLY A 123 -5.46 -21.64 -13.19
CA GLY A 123 -6.13 -22.82 -12.62
C GLY A 123 -6.61 -22.66 -11.17
N LEU A 124 -6.29 -21.55 -10.48
CA LEU A 124 -6.86 -21.20 -9.19
C LEU A 124 -7.83 -20.02 -9.33
N VAL A 125 -9.10 -20.24 -8.99
CA VAL A 125 -10.18 -19.25 -9.19
C VAL A 125 -10.73 -18.80 -7.84
N ALA A 126 -10.84 -17.48 -7.65
CA ALA A 126 -11.50 -16.88 -6.50
C ALA A 126 -12.27 -15.61 -6.90
N HIS A 127 -13.41 -15.39 -6.26
CA HIS A 127 -14.26 -14.22 -6.44
C HIS A 127 -14.41 -13.53 -5.09
N ILE A 128 -13.70 -12.41 -4.92
CA ILE A 128 -13.74 -11.63 -3.67
C ILE A 128 -14.79 -10.53 -3.82
N SER A 129 -15.65 -10.40 -2.81
CA SER A 129 -16.60 -9.27 -2.77
C SER A 129 -15.84 -7.96 -2.64
N VAL A 130 -16.28 -6.96 -3.40
CA VAL A 130 -15.77 -5.58 -3.33
C VAL A 130 -16.87 -4.59 -3.02
N ALA A 131 -18.01 -5.07 -2.48
CA ALA A 131 -19.12 -4.22 -2.08
C ALA A 131 -18.67 -3.18 -1.04
N ASP A 132 -17.86 -3.61 -0.07
CA ASP A 132 -17.18 -2.76 0.92
C ASP A 132 -15.67 -2.94 0.75
N PRO A 133 -15.01 -2.13 -0.10
CA PRO A 133 -13.63 -2.37 -0.52
C PRO A 133 -12.58 -1.96 0.53
N PHE A 134 -13.00 -1.28 1.61
CA PHE A 134 -12.15 -0.85 2.71
C PHE A 134 -12.59 -1.49 4.03
N SER A 135 -11.62 -1.75 4.92
CA SER A 135 -11.91 -2.31 6.25
C SER A 135 -12.65 -1.28 7.11
N PRO A 136 -13.81 -1.64 7.69
CA PRO A 136 -14.56 -0.74 8.57
C PRO A 136 -13.82 -0.44 9.88
N GLU A 137 -12.92 -1.31 10.32
CA GLU A 137 -12.09 -1.10 11.51
C GLU A 137 -11.00 -0.03 11.30
N LEU A 138 -10.53 0.15 10.06
CA LEU A 138 -9.53 1.17 9.72
C LEU A 138 -10.14 2.46 9.17
N SER A 139 -11.37 2.41 8.67
CA SER A 139 -11.98 3.51 7.91
C SER A 139 -13.04 4.30 8.70
N ARG A 140 -13.17 4.04 10.01
CA ARG A 140 -14.13 4.70 10.92
C ARG A 140 -13.41 5.46 12.04
#